data_AF-A0A355EWB7-F1
#
_entry.id   AF-A0A355EWB7-F1
#
_cell.length_a   1.000
_cell.length_b   1.000
_cell.length_c   1.000
_cell.angle_alpha   90.00
_cell.angle_beta   90.00
_cell.angle_gamma   90.00
#
_symmetry.space_group_name_H-M   'P 1'
#
loop_
_entity.id
_entity.type
_entity.pdbx_description
1 polymer ?
#
loop_
_entity_poly.entity_id
_entity_poly.type
_entity_poly.pdbx_seq_one_letter_code
_entity_poly.pdbx_strand_id
1 'polypeptide(L)' 'IWRIGTRRAFMSVFYAVLDPVAGTLEYVCAGHPFPFVRREEGRIEELGRGGLPLGIREVLPLEAQHATLAPGDLL' A
#
# COMPACT_ATOMS: atom_id res chain seq x y z
N ILE A 1 -19.29 4.99 10.78
CA ILE A 1 -19.87 5.35 9.47
C ILE A 1 -18.83 6.18 8.73
N TRP A 2 -18.00 5.55 7.89
CA TRP A 2 -16.97 6.24 7.12
C TRP A 2 -17.64 7.03 6.01
N ARG A 3 -17.58 8.37 6.08
CA ARG A 3 -18.16 9.25 5.06
C ARG A 3 -17.18 9.32 3.89
N ILE A 4 -17.36 8.45 2.90
CA ILE A 4 -16.68 8.57 1.62
C ILE A 4 -17.21 9.85 0.96
N GLY A 5 -16.29 10.71 0.50
CA GLY A 5 -16.62 11.96 -0.17
C GLY A 5 -17.59 11.73 -1.34
N THR A 6 -18.28 12.80 -1.75
CA THR A 6 -19.27 12.77 -2.83
C THR A 6 -18.75 12.10 -4.11
N ARG A 7 -19.64 11.78 -5.07
CA ARG A 7 -19.41 11.07 -6.36
C ARG A 7 -18.22 11.53 -7.24
N ARG A 8 -17.43 12.52 -6.82
CA ARG A 8 -16.26 13.08 -7.49
C ARG A 8 -14.97 13.05 -6.64
N ALA A 9 -15.01 12.53 -5.42
CA ALA A 9 -13.83 12.39 -4.59
C ALA A 9 -13.21 11.00 -4.77
N PHE A 10 -12.01 10.97 -5.32
CA PHE A 10 -11.17 9.77 -5.38
C PHE A 10 -9.77 10.13 -4.91
N MET A 11 -9.05 9.15 -4.39
CA MET A 11 -7.67 9.35 -3.95
C MET A 11 -6.85 8.09 -4.15
N SER A 12 -5.56 8.27 -4.40
CA SER A 12 -4.60 7.17 -4.27
C SER A 12 -4.29 6.94 -2.79
N VAL A 13 -4.19 5.68 -2.39
CA VAL A 13 -3.92 5.25 -1.01
C VAL A 13 -2.91 4.11 -1.03
N PHE A 14 -1.90 4.22 -0.18
CA PHE A 14 -1.16 3.09 0.35
C PHE A 14 -1.52 2.94 1.83
N TYR A 15 -1.90 1.74 2.23
CA TYR A 15 -2.20 1.41 3.63
C TYR A 15 -1.50 0.12 3.99
N ALA A 16 -0.80 0.10 5.12
CA ALA A 16 -0.08 -1.07 5.57
C ALA A 16 -0.12 -1.21 7.09
N VAL A 17 -0.05 -2.46 7.54
CA VAL A 17 0.11 -2.86 8.93
C VAL A 17 1.44 -3.60 9.03
N LEU A 18 2.32 -3.10 9.91
CA LEU A 18 3.62 -3.68 10.18
C LEU A 18 3.59 -4.39 11.53
N ASP A 19 3.99 -5.67 11.54
CA ASP A 19 4.47 -6.32 12.76
C ASP A 19 5.98 -6.05 12.89
N PRO A 20 6.42 -5.19 13.82
CA PRO A 20 7.83 -4.84 13.96
C PRO A 20 8.67 -5.95 14.59
N VAL A 21 8.05 -6.93 15.26
CA VAL A 21 8.75 -8.07 15.86
C VAL A 21 9.05 -9.12 14.79
N ALA A 22 8.06 -9.44 13.95
CA ALA A 22 8.22 -10.40 12.85
C ALA A 22 8.83 -9.78 11.58
N GLY A 23 8.80 -8.44 11.44
CA GLY A 23 9.20 -7.74 10.22
C GLY A 23 8.21 -7.92 9.05
N THR A 24 7.00 -8.41 9.31
CA THR A 24 6.01 -8.68 8.26
C THR A 24 5.12 -7.47 8.03
N LEU A 25 4.93 -7.13 6.75
CA LEU A 25 4.09 -6.04 6.29
C LEU A 25 2.91 -6.62 5.49
N GLU A 26 1.68 -6.37 5.94
CA GLU A 26 0.48 -6.59 5.13
C GLU A 26 -0.01 -5.25 4.62
N TYR A 27 -0.28 -5.12 3.32
CA TYR A 27 -0.59 -3.83 2.70
C TYR A 27 -1.55 -3.92 1.52
N VAL A 28 -2.18 -2.79 1.20
CA VAL A 28 -3.00 -2.60 0.00
C VAL A 28 -2.62 -1.28 -0.69
N CYS A 29 -2.65 -1.29 -2.02
CA CYS A 29 -2.50 -0.10 -2.86
C CYS A 29 -3.78 0.14 -3.65
N ALA A 30 -4.36 1.34 -3.52
CA ALA A 30 -5.44 1.82 -4.37
C ALA A 30 -4.92 2.99 -5.20
N GLY A 31 -4.74 2.81 -6.51
CA GLY A 31 -4.09 3.81 -7.35
C GLY A 31 -2.56 3.85 -7.21
N HIS A 32 -1.94 4.79 -7.91
CA HIS A 32 -0.49 5.05 -7.94
C HIS A 32 -0.16 6.40 -7.29
N PRO A 33 1.08 6.66 -6.84
CA PRO A 33 2.28 5.82 -6.94
C PRO A 33 2.29 4.66 -5.95
N PHE A 34 3.11 3.65 -6.24
CA PHE A 34 3.40 2.54 -5.33
C PHE A 34 4.58 2.91 -4.43
N PRO A 35 4.59 2.47 -3.16
CA PRO A 35 5.72 2.69 -2.28
C PRO A 35 6.93 1.87 -2.69
N PHE A 36 8.11 2.34 -2.29
CA PHE A 36 9.37 1.63 -2.49
C PHE A 36 9.92 1.15 -1.17
N VAL A 37 10.54 -0.03 -1.17
CA VAL A 37 11.45 -0.45 -0.11
C VAL A 37 12.88 -0.28 -0.61
N ARG A 38 13.66 0.51 0.12
CA ARG A 38 15.11 0.53 -0.01
C ARG A 38 15.69 -0.46 0.98
N ARG A 39 16.30 -1.52 0.46
CA ARG A 39 17.02 -2.52 1.25
C ARG A 39 18.28 -1.92 1.87
N GLU A 40 18.76 -2.51 2.96
CA GLU A 40 20.01 -2.07 3.62
C GLU A 40 21.18 -2.00 2.63
N GLU A 41 21.31 -2.98 1.73
CA GLU A 41 22.37 -3.01 0.71
C GLU A 41 22.17 -2.00 -0.44
N GLY A 42 21.10 -1.21 -0.39
CA GLY A 42 20.82 -0.14 -1.36
C GLY A 42 19.93 -0.54 -2.53
N ARG A 43 19.50 -1.81 -2.63
CA ARG A 43 18.51 -2.25 -3.63
C ARG A 43 17.17 -1.53 -3.40
N ILE A 44 16.54 -1.04 -4.46
CA ILE A 44 15.19 -0.46 -4.40
C ILE A 44 14.20 -1.43 -5.03
N GLU A 45 13.09 -1.67 -4.33
CA GLU A 45 12.00 -2.54 -4.76
C GLU A 45 10.67 -1.78 -4.69
N GLU A 46 9.88 -1.79 -5.76
CA GLU A 46 8.52 -1.25 -5.74
C GLU A 46 7.57 -2.28 -5.13
N LEU A 47 6.71 -1.85 -4.19
CA LEU A 47 5.70 -2.68 -3.56
C LEU A 47 4.32 -2.35 -4.11
N GLY A 48 3.63 -3.37 -4.61
CA GLY A 48 2.26 -3.25 -5.09
C GLY A 48 2.16 -3.55 -6.58
N ARG A 49 0.91 -3.50 -7.04
CA ARG A 49 0.52 -3.78 -8.43
C ARG A 49 -0.60 -2.82 -8.78
N GLY A 50 -0.77 -2.56 -10.08
CA GLY A 50 -1.84 -1.75 -10.67
C GLY A 50 -3.17 -1.83 -9.90
N GLY A 51 -3.76 -0.68 -9.60
CA GLY A 51 -5.05 -0.60 -8.92
C GLY A 51 -5.78 0.70 -9.28
N LEU A 52 -7.11 0.69 -9.20
CA LEU A 52 -7.88 1.91 -9.38
C LEU A 52 -7.84 2.75 -8.08
N PRO A 53 -7.85 4.10 -8.16
CA PRO A 53 -7.95 4.94 -6.97
C PRO A 53 -9.18 4.62 -6.12
N LEU A 54 -9.05 4.78 -4.81
CA LEU A 54 -10.16 4.59 -3.87
C LEU A 54 -11.28 5.59 -4.20
N GLY A 55 -12.53 5.11 -4.21
CA GLY A 55 -13.72 5.94 -4.45
C GLY A 55 -14.11 6.11 -5.93
N ILE A 56 -13.32 5.60 -6.87
CA ILE A 56 -13.65 5.68 -8.32
C ILE A 56 -14.71 4.68 -8.76
N ARG A 57 -14.90 3.60 -8.00
CA ARG A 57 -15.99 2.62 -8.13
C ARG A 57 -16.61 2.39 -6.77
N GLU A 58 -17.90 2.05 -6.75
CA GLU A 58 -18.65 1.75 -5.52
C GLU A 58 -18.08 0.53 -4.79
N VAL A 59 -17.63 -0.47 -5.56
CA VAL A 59 -16.90 -1.64 -5.05
C VAL A 59 -15.54 -1.68 -5.73
N LEU A 60 -14.48 -1.66 -4.92
CA LEU A 60 -13.10 -1.82 -5.34
C LEU A 60 -12.54 -3.09 -4.69
N PRO A 61 -12.37 -4.20 -5.43
CA PRO A 61 -11.73 -5.38 -4.88
C PRO A 61 -10.24 -5.06 -4.68
N LEU A 62 -9.87 -4.76 -3.44
CA LEU A 62 -8.48 -4.60 -3.02
C LEU A 62 -8.01 -5.93 -2.42
N GLU A 63 -6.96 -6.50 -2.99
CA GLU A 63 -6.31 -7.69 -2.46
C GLU A 63 -5.12 -7.27 -1.59
N ALA A 64 -5.08 -7.80 -0.37
CA ALA A 64 -3.96 -7.63 0.54
C ALA A 64 -2.72 -8.32 -0.03
N GLN A 65 -1.61 -7.59 -0.03
CA GLN A 65 -0.29 -8.04 -0.42
C GLN A 65 0.61 -8.09 0.82
N HIS A 66 1.66 -8.89 0.72
CA HIS A 66 2.58 -9.12 1.82
C HIS A 66 4.01 -8.80 1.39
N ALA A 67 4.78 -8.23 2.31
CA ALA A 67 6.21 -8.01 2.17
C ALA A 67 6.91 -8.24 3.52
N THR A 68 8.23 -8.29 3.49
CA THR A 68 9.07 -8.39 4.70
C THR A 68 10.05 -7.23 4.70
N LEU A 69 10.15 -6.54 5.83
CA LEU A 69 11.15 -5.53 6.12
C LEU A 69 12.15 -6.13 7.10
N ALA A 70 13.40 -6.22 6.67
CA ALA A 70 14.51 -6.58 7.56
C ALA A 70 14.99 -5.34 8.33
N PRO A 71 15.66 -5.51 9.49
CA PRO A 71 16.37 -4.40 10.12
C PRO A 71 17.31 -3.71 9.13
N GLY A 72 17.27 -2.38 9.06
CA GLY A 72 18.05 -1.59 8.11
C GLY A 72 17.33 -1.24 6.80
N ASP A 73 16.25 -1.94 6.45
CA ASP A 73 15.39 -1.58 5.33
C ASP A 73 14.59 -0.30 5.63
N LEU A 74 14.33 0.49 4.59
CA LEU A 74 13.47 1.67 4.64
C LEU A 74 12.28 1.52 3.69
N LEU A 75 11.07 1.68 4.22
CA LEU A 75 9.83 1.81 3.47
C LEU A 75 9.44 3.29 3.33
#